data_AF-A0AAU8ZNZ7-F1
#
_entry.id   AF-A0AAU8ZNZ7-F1
#
_cell.length_a   1.000
_cell.length_b   1.000
_cell.length_c   1.000
_cell.angle_alpha   90.00
_cell.angle_beta   90.00
_cell.angle_gamma   90.00
#
_symmetry.space_group_name_H-M   'P 1'
#
loop_
_entity.id
_entity.type
_entity.pdbx_description
1 polymer ?
#
loop_
_entity_poly.entity_id
_entity_poly.type
_entity_poly.pdbx_seq_one_letter_code
_entity_poly.pdbx_strand_id
1 'polypeptide(L)'
;MNMLTKILAGLCIVILTGLLLTLHLYSGAKGNYLILKDQYDRQLAVNNLTRVAFMAGHHIALSNIRAKQTEEAEHINVKTIIKTVLKEDECAAVPVPGGVTGGLQQYERDIRTRAGGAGSGSSSR
;
A
#
# COMPACT_ATOMS: atom_id res chain seq x y z
N MET A 1 3.38 61.14 -63.32
CA MET A 1 3.54 59.67 -63.25
C MET A 1 2.54 59.04 -64.21
N ASN A 2 2.95 58.04 -64.98
CA ASN A 2 2.09 57.40 -65.99
C ASN A 2 1.07 56.45 -65.31
N MET A 3 -0.10 56.24 -65.93
CA MET A 3 -1.23 55.48 -65.35
C MET A 3 -0.83 54.04 -64.96
N LEU A 4 0.02 53.41 -65.77
CA LEU A 4 0.56 52.08 -65.53
C LEU A 4 1.39 51.98 -64.23
N THR A 5 2.19 53.01 -63.92
CA THR A 5 3.00 53.06 -62.70
C THR A 5 2.14 53.12 -61.44
N LYS A 6 0.99 53.80 -61.51
CA LYS A 6 0.04 53.91 -60.37
C LYS A 6 -0.65 52.58 -60.10
N ILE A 7 -1.04 51.85 -61.15
CA ILE A 7 -1.67 50.52 -61.05
C ILE A 7 -0.68 49.51 -60.45
N LEU A 8 0.56 49.49 -60.95
CA LEU A 8 1.58 48.56 -60.46
C LEU A 8 1.95 48.82 -58.99
N ALA A 9 2.03 50.09 -58.59
CA ALA A 9 2.28 50.46 -57.20
C ALA A 9 1.14 50.01 -56.27
N GLY A 10 -0.12 50.19 -56.70
CA GLY A 10 -1.28 49.70 -55.96
C GLY A 10 -1.27 48.19 -55.77
N LEU A 11 -0.97 47.43 -56.83
CA LEU A 11 -0.86 45.97 -56.78
C LEU A 11 0.23 45.52 -55.80
N CYS A 12 1.41 46.16 -55.84
CA CYS A 12 2.51 45.84 -54.93
C CYS A 12 2.12 46.07 -53.46
N ILE A 13 1.41 47.15 -53.17
CA ILE A 13 0.94 47.45 -51.80
C ILE A 13 -0.02 46.36 -51.33
N VAL A 14 -0.98 45.94 -52.16
CA VAL A 14 -1.94 44.87 -51.82
C VAL A 14 -1.24 43.53 -51.58
N ILE A 15 -0.25 43.18 -52.40
CA ILE A 15 0.51 41.95 -52.24
C ILE A 15 1.33 41.99 -50.94
N LEU A 16 2.01 43.10 -50.66
CA LEU A 16 2.83 43.28 -49.46
C LEU A 16 1.98 43.22 -48.18
N THR A 17 0.81 43.87 -48.17
CA THR A 17 -0.10 43.81 -47.02
C THR A 17 -0.66 42.40 -46.80
N GLY A 18 -1.01 41.68 -47.88
CA GLY A 18 -1.42 40.28 -47.81
C GLY A 18 -0.33 39.37 -47.24
N LEU A 19 0.92 39.55 -47.66
CA LEU A 19 2.07 38.83 -47.14
C LEU A 19 2.33 39.12 -45.65
N LEU A 20 2.28 40.37 -45.23
CA LEU A 20 2.47 40.74 -43.83
C LEU A 20 1.36 40.17 -42.94
N LEU A 21 0.11 40.19 -43.41
CA LEU A 21 -1.03 39.64 -42.68
C LEU A 21 -0.90 38.12 -42.52
N THR A 22 -0.57 37.40 -43.60
CA THR A 22 -0.37 35.95 -43.55
C THR A 22 0.80 35.56 -42.64
N LEU A 23 1.91 36.31 -42.66
CA LEU A 23 3.04 36.09 -41.75
C LEU A 23 2.63 36.28 -40.28
N HIS A 24 1.85 37.33 -40.00
CA HIS A 24 1.36 37.61 -38.65
C HIS A 24 0.41 36.51 -38.14
N LEU A 25 -0.53 36.06 -38.96
CA LEU A 25 -1.43 34.94 -38.62
C LEU A 25 -0.65 33.65 -38.40
N TYR A 26 0.31 33.35 -39.28
CA TYR A 26 1.16 32.16 -39.14
C TYR A 26 1.97 32.18 -37.85
N SER A 27 2.55 33.33 -37.49
CA SER A 27 3.29 33.50 -36.24
C SER A 27 2.40 33.23 -35.02
N GLY A 28 1.18 33.76 -35.00
CA GLY A 28 0.21 33.50 -33.94
C GLY A 28 -0.20 32.03 -33.84
N ALA A 29 -0.51 31.40 -34.98
CA ALA A 29 -0.87 29.98 -35.04
C ALA A 29 0.28 29.07 -34.56
N LYS A 30 1.52 29.38 -34.96
CA LYS A 30 2.72 28.65 -34.52
C LYS A 30 2.93 28.77 -33.01
N GLY A 31 2.73 29.96 -32.43
CA GLY A 31 2.82 30.16 -30.99
C GLY A 31 1.81 29.29 -30.23
N ASN A 32 0.55 29.32 -30.65
CA ASN A 32 -0.51 28.49 -30.04
C ASN A 32 -0.23 27.00 -30.16
N TYR A 33 0.27 26.55 -31.32
CA TYR A 33 0.67 25.16 -31.51
C TYR A 33 1.78 24.74 -30.54
N LEU A 34 2.81 25.56 -30.35
CA LEU A 34 3.91 25.25 -29.43
C LEU A 34 3.45 25.16 -27.97
N ILE A 35 2.55 26.07 -27.55
CA ILE A 35 1.97 26.02 -26.20
C ILE A 35 1.14 24.74 -26.02
N LEU A 36 0.28 24.43 -26.99
CA LEU A 36 -0.56 23.24 -26.93
C LEU A 36 0.29 21.96 -26.93
N LYS A 37 1.37 21.94 -27.73
CA LYS A 37 2.32 20.84 -27.76
C LYS A 37 3.05 20.66 -26.43
N ASP A 38 3.53 21.73 -25.80
CA ASP A 38 4.16 21.66 -24.48
C ASP A 38 3.18 21.12 -23.42
N GLN A 39 1.94 21.60 -23.41
CA GLN A 39 0.91 21.08 -22.50
C GLN A 39 0.63 19.59 -22.74
N TYR A 40 0.51 19.17 -23.99
CA TYR A 40 0.32 17.77 -24.36
C TYR A 40 1.49 16.89 -23.90
N ASP A 41 2.72 17.32 -24.18
CA ASP A 41 3.93 16.55 -23.82
C ASP A 41 4.05 16.42 -22.29
N ARG A 42 3.71 17.48 -21.53
CA ARG A 42 3.61 17.41 -20.05
C ARG A 42 2.54 16.44 -19.58
N GLN A 43 1.36 16.48 -20.18
CA GLN A 43 0.26 15.60 -19.80
C GLN A 43 0.57 14.13 -20.12
N LEU A 44 1.25 13.87 -21.24
CA LEU A 44 1.73 12.55 -21.62
C LEU A 44 2.75 12.03 -20.61
N ALA A 45 3.69 12.87 -20.17
CA ALA A 45 4.68 12.51 -19.14
C ALA A 45 4.00 12.16 -17.81
N VAL A 46 3.05 12.98 -17.35
CA VAL A 46 2.29 12.74 -16.11
C VAL A 46 1.46 11.46 -16.21
N ASN A 47 0.78 11.21 -17.34
CA ASN A 47 -0.01 10.01 -17.54
C ASN A 47 0.85 8.75 -17.49
N ASN A 48 2.01 8.77 -18.18
CA ASN A 48 2.97 7.66 -18.15
C ASN A 48 3.51 7.41 -16.75
N LEU A 49 3.93 8.46 -16.04
CA LEU A 49 4.41 8.33 -14.67
C LEU A 49 3.34 7.76 -13.73
N THR A 50 2.11 8.24 -13.84
CA THR A 50 0.97 7.78 -13.05
C THR A 50 0.69 6.30 -13.31
N ARG A 51 0.71 5.89 -14.59
CA ARG A 51 0.50 4.50 -14.99
C ARG A 51 1.60 3.59 -14.45
N VAL A 52 2.86 4.00 -14.54
CA VAL A 52 4.00 3.23 -14.00
C VAL A 52 3.90 3.11 -12.48
N ALA A 53 3.61 4.22 -11.77
CA ALA A 53 3.46 4.22 -10.33
C ALA A 53 2.31 3.30 -9.88
N PHE A 54 1.16 3.33 -10.57
CA PHE A 54 0.04 2.44 -10.30
C PHE A 54 0.43 0.97 -10.48
N MET A 55 1.08 0.62 -11.59
CA MET A 55 1.51 -0.75 -11.86
C MET A 55 2.53 -1.24 -10.82
N ALA A 56 3.49 -0.40 -10.43
CA ALA A 56 4.46 -0.73 -9.39
C ALA A 56 3.77 -0.97 -8.05
N GLY A 57 2.88 -0.06 -7.63
CA GLY A 57 2.10 -0.20 -6.40
C GLY A 57 1.22 -1.46 -6.41
N HIS A 58 0.58 -1.77 -7.54
CA HIS A 58 -0.20 -2.98 -7.70
C HIS A 58 0.64 -4.25 -7.57
N HIS A 59 1.83 -4.29 -8.19
CA HIS A 59 2.75 -5.41 -8.06
C HIS A 59 3.24 -5.60 -6.62
N ILE A 60 3.58 -4.52 -5.91
CA ILE A 60 4.00 -4.55 -4.51
C ILE A 60 2.85 -5.06 -3.61
N ALA A 61 1.63 -4.59 -3.84
CA ALA A 61 0.47 -5.06 -3.08
C ALA A 61 0.24 -6.57 -3.28
N LEU A 62 0.31 -7.05 -4.52
CA LEU A 62 0.18 -8.47 -4.83
C LEU A 62 1.31 -9.31 -4.22
N SER A 63 2.56 -8.84 -4.26
CA SER A 63 3.66 -9.57 -3.63
C SER A 63 3.49 -9.65 -2.12
N ASN A 64 3.06 -8.56 -1.48
CA ASN A 64 2.83 -8.54 -0.04
C ASN A 64 1.69 -9.47 0.39
N ILE A 65 0.60 -9.53 -0.40
CA ILE A 65 -0.50 -10.49 -0.15
C ILE A 65 0.02 -11.91 -0.23
N ARG A 66 0.80 -12.26 -1.27
CA ARG A 66 1.37 -13.60 -1.42
C ARG A 66 2.32 -13.94 -0.27
N ALA A 67 3.20 -13.01 0.12
CA ALA A 67 4.11 -13.21 1.24
C ALA A 67 3.37 -13.48 2.55
N LYS A 68 2.29 -12.72 2.83
CA LYS A 68 1.44 -12.99 4.00
C LYS A 68 0.77 -14.35 3.94
N GLN A 69 0.28 -14.77 2.77
CA GLN A 69 -0.33 -16.09 2.60
C GLN A 69 0.68 -17.22 2.82
N THR A 70 1.92 -17.05 2.37
CA THR A 70 2.98 -18.04 2.62
C THR A 70 3.36 -18.10 4.10
N GLU A 71 3.50 -16.95 4.77
CA GLU A 71 3.76 -16.89 6.20
C GLU A 71 2.63 -17.53 7.01
N GLU A 72 1.37 -17.29 6.65
CA GLU A 72 0.21 -17.88 7.32
C GLU A 72 0.17 -19.40 7.12
N ALA A 73 0.47 -19.88 5.91
CA ALA A 73 0.55 -21.31 5.62
C ALA A 73 1.68 -21.99 6.42
N GLU A 74 2.86 -21.37 6.51
CA GLU A 74 3.96 -21.86 7.34
C GLU A 74 3.60 -21.87 8.83
N HIS A 75 2.97 -20.81 9.32
CA HIS A 75 2.52 -20.74 10.72
C HIS A 75 1.51 -21.83 11.05
N ILE A 76 0.54 -22.10 10.16
CA ILE A 76 -0.42 -23.19 10.32
C ILE A 76 0.31 -24.54 10.32
N ASN A 77 1.29 -24.74 9.43
CA ASN A 77 2.08 -25.95 9.37
C ASN A 77 2.87 -26.18 10.66
N VAL A 78 3.65 -25.18 11.12
CA VAL A 78 4.40 -25.24 12.38
C VAL A 78 3.47 -25.53 13.56
N LYS A 79 2.33 -24.84 13.67
CA LYS A 79 1.34 -25.11 14.72
C LYS A 79 0.82 -26.55 14.66
N THR A 80 0.61 -27.08 13.47
CA THR A 80 0.14 -28.45 13.25
C THR A 80 1.21 -29.46 13.64
N ILE A 81 2.47 -29.25 13.24
CA ILE A 81 3.60 -30.09 13.65
C ILE A 81 3.73 -30.08 15.18
N ILE A 82 3.72 -28.91 15.82
CA ILE A 82 3.81 -28.81 17.28
C ILE A 82 2.66 -29.57 17.95
N LYS A 83 1.43 -29.40 17.47
CA LYS A 83 0.26 -30.07 18.04
C LYS A 83 0.29 -31.58 17.85
N THR A 84 0.77 -32.06 16.71
CA THR A 84 0.87 -33.50 16.42
C THR A 84 2.01 -34.11 17.19
N VAL A 85 3.22 -33.56 17.08
CA VAL A 85 4.42 -34.02 17.80
C VAL A 85 4.19 -34.02 19.31
N LEU A 86 3.71 -32.92 19.92
CA LEU A 86 3.48 -32.90 21.38
C LEU A 86 2.33 -33.81 21.84
N LYS A 87 1.33 -34.04 21.00
CA LYS A 87 0.18 -34.90 21.36
C LYS A 87 0.53 -36.38 21.20
N GLU A 88 1.35 -36.70 20.22
CA GLU A 88 1.83 -38.05 19.94
C GLU A 88 3.12 -38.37 20.70
N ASP A 89 3.70 -37.38 21.39
CA ASP A 89 4.85 -37.56 22.26
C ASP A 89 4.50 -38.53 23.39
N GLU A 90 5.28 -39.60 23.44
CA GLU A 90 5.15 -40.70 24.39
C GLU A 90 5.30 -40.24 25.85
N CYS A 91 6.03 -39.15 26.12
CA CYS A 91 6.14 -38.54 27.45
C CYS A 91 4.92 -37.67 27.80
N ALA A 92 4.26 -37.05 26.81
CA ALA A 92 3.01 -36.31 27.02
C ALA A 92 1.78 -37.22 27.22
N ALA A 93 1.83 -38.44 26.68
CA ALA A 93 0.77 -39.44 26.84
C ALA A 93 0.82 -40.19 28.19
N VAL A 94 1.87 -40.00 29.00
CA VAL A 94 2.01 -40.67 30.30
C VAL A 94 0.94 -40.16 31.26
N PRO A 95 0.06 -41.05 31.79
CA PRO A 95 -0.92 -40.63 32.78
C PRO A 95 -0.21 -40.15 34.05
N VAL A 96 -0.59 -38.97 34.53
CA VAL A 96 -0.07 -38.45 35.79
C VAL A 96 -0.46 -39.44 36.91
N PRO A 97 0.49 -39.97 37.69
CA PRO A 97 0.19 -40.94 38.74
C PRO A 97 -0.82 -40.35 39.74
N GLY A 98 -1.88 -41.09 40.04
CA GLY A 98 -2.97 -40.62 40.92
C GLY A 98 -2.52 -40.23 42.33
N GLY A 99 -1.41 -40.80 42.83
CA GLY A 99 -0.81 -40.40 44.10
C GLY A 99 -0.23 -38.98 44.09
N VAL A 100 0.25 -38.50 42.95
CA VAL A 100 0.81 -37.14 42.80
C VAL A 100 -0.31 -36.11 42.74
N THR A 101 -1.38 -36.37 41.99
CA THR A 101 -2.55 -35.48 41.94
C THR A 101 -3.28 -35.42 43.28
N GLY A 102 -3.44 -36.57 43.95
CA GLY A 102 -3.98 -36.64 45.30
C GLY A 102 -3.12 -35.90 46.32
N GLY A 103 -1.79 -36.05 46.23
CA GLY A 103 -0.83 -35.32 47.07
C GLY A 103 -0.88 -33.81 46.85
N LEU A 104 -0.95 -33.34 45.60
CA LEU A 104 -1.11 -31.91 45.30
C LEU A 104 -2.46 -31.36 45.78
N GLN A 105 -3.56 -32.09 45.59
CA GLN A 105 -4.87 -31.69 46.11
C GLN A 105 -4.91 -31.66 47.64
N GLN A 106 -4.21 -32.58 48.29
CA GLN A 106 -4.04 -32.56 49.74
C GLN A 106 -3.24 -31.34 50.18
N TYR A 107 -2.12 -31.05 49.50
CA TYR A 107 -1.29 -29.88 49.78
C TYR A 107 -2.05 -28.55 49.57
N GLU A 108 -2.85 -28.45 48.52
CA GLU A 108 -3.76 -27.32 48.28
C GLU A 108 -4.76 -27.14 49.43
N ARG A 109 -5.40 -28.23 49.87
CA ARG A 109 -6.32 -28.21 51.03
C ARG A 109 -5.61 -27.80 52.31
N ASP A 110 -4.39 -28.27 52.55
CA ASP A 110 -3.57 -27.92 53.71
C ASP A 110 -3.14 -26.44 53.70
N ILE A 111 -2.85 -25.87 52.53
CA ILE A 111 -2.59 -24.43 52.38
C ILE A 111 -3.87 -23.64 52.68
N ARG A 112 -5.01 -24.03 52.09
CA ARG A 112 -6.30 -23.34 52.29
C ARG A 112 -6.73 -23.35 53.76
N THR A 113 -6.56 -24.48 54.45
CA THR A 113 -6.88 -24.61 55.88
C THR A 113 -5.95 -23.78 56.77
N ARG A 114 -4.64 -23.75 56.49
CA ARG A 114 -3.70 -22.87 57.20
C ARG A 114 -3.98 -21.38 56.95
N ALA A 115 -4.35 -21.02 55.73
CA ALA A 115 -4.69 -19.64 55.37
C ALA A 115 -6.02 -19.18 55.99
N GLY A 116 -6.99 -20.08 56.16
CA GLY A 116 -8.27 -19.81 56.82
C GLY A 116 -8.25 -19.89 58.36
N GLY A 117 -7.15 -20.34 58.96
CA GLY A 117 -7.04 -20.62 60.39
C GLY A 117 -6.43 -19.50 61.26
N ALA A 118 -6.07 -18.35 60.70
CA ALA A 118 -5.59 -17.20 61.45
C ALA A 118 -6.77 -16.31 61.88
N GLY A 119 -7.60 -16.82 62.80
CA GLY A 119 -8.78 -16.09 63.25
C GLY A 119 -9.44 -16.62 64.53
N SER A 120 -8.73 -17.34 65.41
CA SER A 120 -9.20 -17.54 66.78
C SER A 120 -8.70 -16.40 67.67
N GLY A 121 -9.19 -15.18 67.41
CA GLY A 121 -9.16 -14.13 68.41
C GLY A 121 -10.13 -14.53 69.52
N SER A 122 -9.61 -14.91 70.69
CA SER A 122 -10.43 -15.16 71.87
C SER A 122 -11.26 -13.92 72.19
N SER A 123 -12.57 -13.96 72.00
CA SER A 123 -13.48 -12.98 72.59
C SER A 123 -13.89 -13.50 73.97
N SER A 124 -13.12 -13.15 74.99
CA SER A 124 -13.55 -13.23 76.38
C SER A 124 -14.47 -12.05 76.66
N ARG A 125 -15.78 -12.28 76.72
CA ARG A 125 -16.78 -11.43 77.38
C ARG A 125 -17.95 -12.28 77.83
#